data_AF-A0A1F5N446-F1
#
_entry.id   AF-A0A1F5N446-F1
#
_cell.length_a   1.000
_cell.length_b   1.000
_cell.length_c   1.000
_cell.angle_alpha   90.00
_cell.angle_beta   90.00
_cell.angle_gamma   90.00
#
_symmetry.space_group_name_H-M   'P 1'
#
loop_
_entity.id
_entity.type
_entity.pdbx_description
1 polymer ?
#
loop_
_entity_poly.entity_id
_entity_poly.type
_entity_poly.pdbx_seq_one_letter_code
_entity_poly.pdbx_strand_id
1 'polypeptide(L)'
;MKYAVKVILLVIIFVFVSNLSLVYGQQDINLPSVSIQPSMTYYPVKRLFEKFMEKLQFTNETKEKYYEDLVQTRLAELKYVVDKDYLDQVEKSTQRVSYQVGVLTDYVVSKKLNDKKQSIADLYKKDKIILEKLRDKYPANSGFWMLIQHIINSIDINLQKF
;
A
#
# COMPACT_ATOMS: atom_id res chain seq x y z
N MET A 1 42.99 18.83 33.25
CA MET A 1 42.79 17.72 32.29
C MET A 1 41.71 16.71 32.68
N LYS A 2 41.70 16.16 33.90
CA LYS A 2 40.75 15.11 34.31
C LYS A 2 39.25 15.49 34.16
N TYR A 3 38.89 16.75 34.40
CA TYR A 3 37.51 17.23 34.30
C TYR A 3 37.05 17.44 32.85
N ALA A 4 37.94 17.91 31.97
CA ALA A 4 37.64 18.10 30.55
C ALA A 4 37.30 16.76 29.87
N VAL A 5 38.04 15.70 30.20
CA VAL A 5 37.76 14.34 29.70
C VAL A 5 36.38 13.84 30.17
N LYS A 6 36.00 14.10 31.43
CA LYS A 6 34.67 13.72 31.95
C LYS A 6 33.52 14.45 31.24
N VAL A 7 33.69 15.74 30.94
CA VAL A 7 32.66 16.52 30.23
C VAL A 7 32.51 16.03 28.79
N ILE A 8 33.62 15.77 28.09
CA ILE A 8 33.60 15.23 26.73
C ILE A 8 32.86 13.88 26.70
N LEU A 9 33.13 13.00 27.67
CA LEU A 9 32.51 11.69 27.76
C LEU A 9 30.99 11.79 28.02
N LEU A 10 30.55 12.76 28.82
CA LEU A 10 29.14 13.04 29.09
C LEU A 10 28.41 13.54 27.85
N VAL A 11 29.05 14.41 27.05
CA VAL A 11 28.48 14.92 25.79
C VAL A 11 28.33 13.79 24.77
N ILE A 12 29.31 12.89 24.67
CA ILE A 12 29.25 11.73 23.77
C ILE A 12 28.09 10.80 24.16
N ILE A 13 27.92 10.50 25.45
CA ILE A 13 26.81 9.68 25.93
C ILE A 13 25.46 10.36 25.66
N PHE A 14 25.37 11.67 25.88
CA PHE A 14 24.14 12.42 25.62
C PHE A 14 23.75 12.40 24.14
N VAL A 15 24.72 12.57 23.24
CA VAL A 15 24.51 12.44 21.78
C VAL A 15 24.13 11.01 21.40
N PHE A 16 24.68 10.00 22.06
CA PHE A 16 24.32 8.60 21.80
C PHE A 16 22.91 8.27 22.26
N VAL A 17 22.48 8.77 23.43
CA VAL A 17 21.15 8.54 23.97
C VAL A 17 20.07 9.33 23.22
N SER A 18 20.39 10.55 22.73
CA SER A 18 19.44 11.34 21.94
C SER A 18 19.15 10.77 20.55
N ASN A 19 19.98 9.84 20.07
CA ASN A 19 19.78 9.11 18.81
C ASN A 19 19.10 7.74 18.99
N LEU A 20 18.67 7.38 20.21
CA LEU A 20 17.79 6.24 20.42
C LEU A 20 16.37 6.61 19.99
N SER A 21 16.14 6.56 18.68
CA SER A 21 14.78 6.50 18.14
C SER A 21 14.09 5.30 18.76
N LEU A 22 12.99 5.54 19.48
CA LEU A 22 12.07 4.48 19.92
C LEU A 22 11.56 3.76 18.68
N VAL A 23 12.15 2.59 18.37
CA VAL A 23 11.61 1.68 17.37
C VAL A 23 10.42 0.98 18.01
N TYR A 24 9.23 1.55 17.84
CA TYR A 24 7.99 0.83 18.07
C TYR A 24 7.95 -0.35 17.10
N GLY A 25 7.71 -1.55 17.62
CA GLY A 25 7.58 -2.78 16.83
C GLY A 25 6.40 -2.69 15.86
N GLN A 26 6.64 -2.09 14.70
CA GLN A 26 5.69 -2.05 13.60
C GLN A 26 5.76 -3.42 12.94
N GLN A 27 4.72 -4.22 13.15
CA GLN A 27 4.51 -5.47 12.44
C GLN A 27 4.66 -5.19 10.92
N ASP A 28 5.75 -5.69 10.33
CA ASP A 28 6.15 -5.30 8.97
C ASP A 28 5.00 -5.56 8.00
N ILE A 29 4.49 -4.49 7.40
CA ILE A 29 3.51 -4.57 6.32
C ILE A 29 4.25 -5.12 5.10
N ASN A 30 4.13 -6.43 4.88
CA ASN A 30 4.83 -7.16 3.83
C ASN A 30 4.15 -6.92 2.48
N LEU A 31 4.42 -5.76 1.88
CA LEU A 31 3.99 -5.36 0.54
C LEU A 31 5.16 -5.43 -0.43
N PRO A 32 4.91 -5.62 -1.74
CA PRO A 32 5.97 -5.60 -2.72
C PRO A 32 6.72 -4.26 -2.71
N SER A 33 8.03 -4.32 -2.90
CA SER A 33 8.83 -3.11 -3.08
C SER A 33 8.48 -2.46 -4.42
N VAL A 34 8.12 -1.18 -4.40
CA VAL A 34 7.78 -0.41 -5.61
C VAL A 34 8.83 0.66 -5.84
N SER A 35 9.57 0.54 -6.95
CA SER A 35 10.67 1.44 -7.31
C SER A 35 10.20 2.76 -7.93
N ILE A 36 9.02 2.77 -8.55
CA ILE A 36 8.42 3.94 -9.21
C ILE A 36 7.14 4.36 -8.51
N GLN A 37 7.16 5.51 -7.85
CA GLN A 37 6.10 5.98 -6.96
C GLN A 37 5.28 7.14 -7.57
N PRO A 38 4.04 7.39 -7.12
CA PRO A 38 3.16 8.42 -7.69
C PRO A 38 3.74 9.83 -7.74
N SER A 39 4.62 10.19 -6.79
CA SER A 39 5.26 11.50 -6.73
C SER A 39 6.42 11.68 -7.72
N MET A 40 6.82 10.64 -8.46
CA MET A 40 7.97 10.68 -9.36
C MET A 40 7.57 11.11 -10.78
N THR A 41 8.42 11.89 -11.45
CA THR A 41 8.17 12.45 -12.80
C THR A 41 7.87 11.40 -13.87
N TYR A 42 8.49 10.22 -13.76
CA TYR A 42 8.32 9.11 -14.72
C TYR A 42 7.17 8.15 -14.36
N TYR A 43 6.37 8.47 -13.33
CA TYR A 43 5.20 7.65 -12.96
C TYR A 43 4.19 7.47 -14.12
N PRO A 44 3.88 8.48 -14.96
CA PRO A 44 3.01 8.28 -16.12
C PRO A 44 3.54 7.22 -17.11
N VAL A 45 4.86 7.15 -17.29
CA VAL A 45 5.51 6.15 -18.17
C VAL A 45 5.31 4.74 -17.62
N LYS A 46 5.50 4.54 -16.31
CA LYS A 46 5.18 3.28 -15.62
C LYS A 46 3.74 2.83 -15.92
N ARG A 47 2.79 3.76 -15.83
CA ARG A 47 1.36 3.46 -16.06
C ARG A 47 1.06 3.07 -17.51
N LEU A 48 1.72 3.70 -18.48
CA LEU A 48 1.60 3.31 -19.89
C LEU A 48 2.17 1.91 -20.12
N PHE A 49 3.32 1.61 -19.53
CA PHE A 49 3.94 0.29 -19.60
C PHE A 49 3.04 -0.78 -18.98
N GLU A 50 2.44 -0.54 -17.82
CA GLU A 50 1.49 -1.47 -17.19
C GLU A 50 0.27 -1.75 -18.07
N LYS A 51 -0.30 -0.73 -18.72
CA LYS A 51 -1.41 -0.94 -19.67
C LYS A 51 -1.01 -1.77 -20.89
N PHE A 52 0.23 -1.64 -21.34
CA PHE A 52 0.77 -2.46 -22.41
C PHE A 52 0.96 -3.91 -21.96
N MET A 53 1.58 -4.11 -20.79
CA MET A 53 1.80 -5.44 -20.19
C MET A 53 0.49 -6.18 -19.92
N GLU A 54 -0.58 -5.47 -19.54
CA GLU A 54 -1.91 -6.06 -19.37
C GLU A 54 -2.43 -6.74 -20.65
N LYS A 55 -2.17 -6.14 -21.82
CA LYS A 55 -2.59 -6.68 -23.12
C LYS A 55 -1.79 -7.91 -23.54
N LEU A 56 -0.58 -8.08 -22.99
CA LEU A 56 0.28 -9.22 -23.27
C LEU A 56 -0.05 -10.45 -22.41
N GLN A 57 -0.95 -10.32 -21.43
CA GLN A 57 -1.40 -11.47 -20.65
C GLN A 57 -2.48 -12.25 -21.42
N PHE A 58 -2.07 -13.34 -22.07
CA PHE A 58 -2.94 -14.11 -22.96
C PHE A 58 -3.74 -15.21 -22.26
N THR A 59 -3.24 -15.75 -21.16
CA THR A 59 -3.91 -16.85 -20.42
C THR A 59 -4.71 -16.31 -19.25
N ASN A 60 -5.73 -17.07 -18.81
CA ASN A 60 -6.52 -16.66 -17.65
C ASN A 60 -5.69 -16.59 -16.37
N GLU A 61 -4.79 -17.56 -16.18
CA GLU A 61 -3.92 -17.63 -15.01
C GLU A 61 -2.94 -16.46 -14.96
N THR A 62 -2.21 -16.20 -16.05
CA THR A 62 -1.24 -15.10 -16.09
C THR A 62 -1.92 -13.73 -15.95
N LYS A 63 -3.14 -13.60 -16.48
CA LYS A 63 -3.90 -12.34 -16.40
C LYS A 63 -4.53 -12.11 -15.03
N GLU A 64 -5.06 -13.15 -14.41
CA GLU A 64 -5.52 -13.09 -13.02
C GLU A 64 -4.37 -12.71 -12.09
N LYS A 65 -3.23 -13.40 -12.21
CA LYS A 65 -2.04 -13.10 -11.41
C LYS A 65 -1.54 -11.67 -11.63
N TYR A 66 -1.56 -11.19 -12.87
CA TYR A 66 -1.20 -9.82 -13.19
C TYR A 66 -2.11 -8.79 -12.50
N TYR A 67 -3.42 -9.02 -12.46
CA TYR A 67 -4.35 -8.15 -11.74
C TYR A 67 -4.15 -8.22 -10.22
N GLU A 68 -3.87 -9.40 -9.67
CA GLU A 68 -3.48 -9.57 -8.26
C GLU A 68 -2.24 -8.72 -7.91
N ASP A 69 -1.19 -8.82 -8.73
CA ASP A 69 0.06 -8.06 -8.55
C ASP A 69 -0.17 -6.55 -8.70
N LEU A 70 -1.08 -6.14 -9.58
CA LEU A 70 -1.47 -4.73 -9.71
C LEU A 70 -2.18 -4.19 -8.47
N VAL A 71 -3.08 -4.97 -7.83
CA VAL A 71 -3.72 -4.59 -6.57
C VAL A 71 -2.66 -4.36 -5.49
N GLN A 72 -1.76 -5.32 -5.31
CA GLN A 72 -0.68 -5.23 -4.32
C GLN A 72 0.26 -4.06 -4.61
N THR A 73 0.58 -3.82 -5.88
CA THR A 73 1.36 -2.65 -6.31
C THR A 73 0.65 -1.34 -5.96
N ARG A 74 -0.66 -1.22 -6.20
CA ARG A 74 -1.40 0.01 -5.85
C ARG A 74 -1.44 0.24 -4.35
N LEU A 75 -1.59 -0.83 -3.57
CA LEU A 75 -1.60 -0.75 -2.11
C LEU A 75 -0.24 -0.30 -1.57
N ALA A 76 0.86 -0.81 -2.15
CA ALA A 76 2.21 -0.35 -1.83
C ALA A 76 2.45 1.12 -2.20
N GLU A 77 1.96 1.58 -3.37
CA GLU A 77 2.01 3.00 -3.76
C GLU A 77 1.22 3.88 -2.79
N LEU A 78 0.02 3.44 -2.37
CA LEU A 78 -0.78 4.16 -1.37
C LEU A 78 -0.05 4.21 -0.03
N LYS A 79 0.51 3.09 0.46
CA LYS A 79 1.31 3.07 1.68
C LYS A 79 2.45 4.08 1.61
N TYR A 80 3.19 4.12 0.50
CA TYR A 80 4.27 5.08 0.30
C TYR A 80 3.77 6.53 0.38
N VAL A 81 2.65 6.84 -0.28
CA VAL A 81 2.02 8.17 -0.26
C VAL A 81 1.62 8.58 1.16
N VAL A 82 1.01 7.66 1.92
CA VAL A 82 0.59 7.92 3.31
C VAL A 82 1.81 8.06 4.24
N ASP A 83 2.83 7.21 4.09
CA ASP A 83 4.06 7.25 4.90
C ASP A 83 4.90 8.51 4.66
N LYS A 84 4.84 9.07 3.46
CA LYS A 84 5.54 10.30 3.07
C LYS A 84 4.69 11.56 3.20
N ASP A 85 3.45 11.44 3.67
CA ASP A 85 2.50 12.54 3.83
C ASP A 85 2.26 13.34 2.53
N TYR A 86 2.25 12.66 1.38
CA TYR A 86 1.96 13.26 0.08
C TYR A 86 0.44 13.41 -0.11
N LEU A 87 -0.15 14.34 0.65
CA LEU A 87 -1.60 14.56 0.72
C LEU A 87 -2.25 14.82 -0.65
N ASP A 88 -1.55 15.48 -1.56
CA ASP A 88 -1.99 15.75 -2.93
C ASP A 88 -2.14 14.49 -3.80
N GLN A 89 -1.53 13.39 -3.38
CA GLN A 89 -1.56 12.09 -4.06
C GLN A 89 -2.50 11.07 -3.40
N VAL A 90 -3.03 11.35 -2.20
CA VAL A 90 -3.84 10.38 -1.44
C VAL A 90 -5.07 9.98 -2.22
N GLU A 91 -5.91 10.94 -2.64
CA GLU A 91 -7.15 10.67 -3.38
C GLU A 91 -6.92 9.86 -4.65
N LYS A 92 -5.93 10.25 -5.46
CA LYS A 92 -5.62 9.53 -6.70
C LYS A 92 -5.10 8.11 -6.41
N SER A 93 -4.38 7.93 -5.31
CA SER A 93 -3.86 6.60 -4.91
C SER A 93 -4.97 5.71 -4.37
N THR A 94 -5.90 6.24 -3.57
CA THR A 94 -7.03 5.48 -3.06
C THR A 94 -7.97 5.04 -4.17
N GLN A 95 -8.30 5.94 -5.11
CA GLN A 95 -9.09 5.61 -6.30
C GLN A 95 -8.47 4.48 -7.13
N ARG A 96 -7.13 4.49 -7.28
CA ARG A 96 -6.40 3.44 -8.01
C ARG A 96 -6.51 2.07 -7.33
N VAL A 97 -6.41 2.00 -6.01
CA VAL A 97 -6.58 0.74 -5.27
C VAL A 97 -7.99 0.21 -5.48
N SER A 98 -9.02 1.01 -5.20
CA SER A 98 -10.43 0.58 -5.36
C SER A 98 -10.74 0.13 -6.79
N TYR A 99 -10.23 0.83 -7.79
CA TYR A 99 -10.38 0.44 -9.19
C TYR A 99 -9.77 -0.95 -9.46
N GLN A 100 -8.54 -1.22 -9.01
CA GLN A 100 -7.89 -2.51 -9.27
C GLN A 100 -8.52 -3.66 -8.49
N VAL A 101 -9.03 -3.41 -7.28
CA VAL A 101 -9.84 -4.39 -6.54
C VAL A 101 -11.07 -4.78 -7.37
N GLY A 102 -11.78 -3.80 -7.93
CA GLY A 102 -12.92 -4.06 -8.82
C GLY A 102 -12.53 -4.86 -10.07
N VAL A 103 -11.45 -4.45 -10.75
CA VAL A 103 -10.97 -5.14 -11.98
C VAL A 103 -10.64 -6.60 -11.72
N LEU A 104 -9.88 -6.91 -10.66
CA LEU A 104 -9.53 -8.29 -10.32
C LEU A 104 -10.79 -9.12 -10.01
N THR A 105 -11.70 -8.56 -9.20
CA THR A 105 -12.94 -9.24 -8.81
C THR A 105 -13.80 -9.54 -10.04
N ASP A 106 -14.06 -8.53 -10.86
CA ASP A 106 -14.89 -8.66 -12.06
C ASP A 106 -14.25 -9.63 -13.08
N TYR A 107 -12.92 -9.64 -13.18
CA TYR A 107 -12.21 -10.60 -14.03
C TYR A 107 -12.42 -12.05 -13.56
N VAL A 108 -12.23 -12.33 -12.27
CA VAL A 108 -12.39 -13.67 -11.70
C VAL A 108 -13.82 -14.17 -11.80
N VAL A 109 -14.80 -13.31 -11.52
CA VAL A 109 -16.22 -13.63 -11.63
C VAL A 109 -16.61 -13.87 -13.09
N SER A 110 -16.23 -12.98 -14.01
CA SER A 110 -16.59 -13.10 -15.44
C SER A 110 -15.93 -14.28 -16.13
N LYS A 111 -14.71 -14.65 -15.74
CA LYS A 111 -13.98 -15.82 -16.25
C LYS A 111 -14.29 -17.11 -15.50
N LYS A 112 -15.17 -17.07 -14.49
CA LYS A 112 -15.61 -18.22 -13.68
C LYS A 112 -14.43 -18.99 -13.04
N LEU A 113 -13.42 -18.27 -12.58
CA LEU A 113 -12.24 -18.83 -11.91
C LEU A 113 -12.57 -19.14 -10.44
N ASN A 114 -13.47 -20.09 -10.23
CA ASN A 114 -14.04 -20.39 -8.90
C ASN A 114 -12.99 -20.88 -7.89
N ASP A 115 -11.95 -21.55 -8.38
CA ASP A 115 -10.81 -22.02 -7.59
C ASP A 115 -9.97 -20.86 -7.02
N LYS A 116 -10.02 -19.67 -7.64
CA LYS A 116 -9.28 -18.47 -7.19
C LYS A 116 -10.06 -17.57 -6.25
N LYS A 117 -11.39 -17.73 -6.16
CA LYS A 117 -12.24 -16.85 -5.33
C LYS A 117 -11.79 -16.82 -3.87
N GLN A 118 -11.50 -17.99 -3.29
CA GLN A 118 -11.09 -18.08 -1.89
C GLN A 118 -9.72 -17.42 -1.66
N SER A 119 -8.74 -17.64 -2.54
CA SER A 119 -7.41 -17.01 -2.40
C SER A 119 -7.48 -15.49 -2.50
N ILE A 120 -8.31 -14.96 -3.40
CA ILE A 120 -8.51 -13.52 -3.55
C ILE A 120 -9.28 -12.95 -2.35
N ALA A 121 -10.27 -13.66 -1.83
CA ALA A 121 -10.97 -13.24 -0.62
C ALA A 121 -10.01 -13.12 0.58
N ASP A 122 -9.08 -14.07 0.72
CA ASP A 122 -8.08 -14.05 1.78
C ASP A 122 -7.01 -12.97 1.57
N LEU A 123 -6.66 -12.65 0.32
CA LEU A 123 -5.84 -11.49 -0.01
C LEU A 123 -6.53 -10.19 0.43
N TYR A 124 -7.79 -10.00 0.06
CA TYR A 124 -8.57 -8.81 0.42
C TYR A 124 -8.73 -8.63 1.93
N LYS A 125 -8.91 -9.71 2.70
CA LYS A 125 -8.92 -9.64 4.16
C LYS A 125 -7.58 -9.14 4.72
N LYS A 126 -6.45 -9.58 4.15
CA LYS A 126 -5.12 -9.08 4.54
C LYS A 126 -4.95 -7.60 4.17
N ASP A 127 -5.38 -7.22 2.96
CA ASP A 127 -5.31 -5.84 2.49
C ASP A 127 -6.14 -4.88 3.35
N LYS A 128 -7.32 -5.31 3.83
CA LYS A 128 -8.13 -4.53 4.77
C LYS A 128 -7.38 -4.18 6.05
N ILE A 129 -6.67 -5.15 6.65
CA ILE A 129 -5.88 -4.91 7.87
C ILE A 129 -4.79 -3.86 7.61
N ILE A 130 -4.18 -3.89 6.42
CA ILE A 130 -3.19 -2.87 6.02
C ILE A 130 -3.88 -1.50 5.87
N LEU A 131 -5.02 -1.45 5.18
CA LEU A 131 -5.77 -0.22 4.96
C LEU A 131 -6.26 0.40 6.27
N GLU A 132 -6.68 -0.40 7.25
CA GLU A 132 -7.03 0.10 8.59
C GLU A 132 -5.83 0.79 9.25
N LYS A 133 -4.65 0.18 9.21
CA LYS A 133 -3.40 0.79 9.71
C LYS A 133 -3.04 2.08 8.97
N LEU A 134 -3.29 2.16 7.66
CA LEU A 134 -3.04 3.39 6.88
C LEU A 134 -4.09 4.48 7.18
N ARG A 135 -5.36 4.09 7.33
CA ARG A 135 -6.48 4.96 7.65
C ARG A 135 -6.27 5.67 8.99
N ASP A 136 -5.83 4.91 9.99
CA ASP A 136 -5.68 5.38 11.38
C ASP A 136 -4.51 6.36 11.56
N LYS A 137 -3.71 6.61 10.50
CA LYS A 137 -2.73 7.71 10.45
C LYS A 137 -3.37 9.08 10.23
N TYR A 138 -4.63 9.12 9.80
CA TYR A 138 -5.38 10.35 9.61
C TYR A 138 -6.44 10.52 10.71
N PRO A 139 -6.79 11.76 11.10
CA PRO A 139 -7.90 12.01 12.03
C PRO A 139 -9.21 11.45 11.48
N ALA A 140 -10.03 10.84 12.35
CA ALA A 140 -11.28 10.17 11.95
C ALA A 140 -12.32 11.08 11.25
N ASN A 141 -12.23 12.39 11.48
CA ASN A 141 -13.08 13.41 10.86
C ASN A 141 -12.45 14.04 9.59
N SER A 142 -11.33 13.51 9.09
CA SER A 142 -10.65 14.04 7.91
C SER A 142 -11.11 13.39 6.62
N GLY A 143 -11.03 14.13 5.51
CA GLY A 143 -11.30 13.60 4.17
C GLY A 143 -10.37 12.43 3.81
N PHE A 144 -9.11 12.46 4.22
CA PHE A 144 -8.14 11.40 3.94
C PHE A 144 -8.47 10.08 4.65
N TRP A 145 -8.94 10.16 5.91
CA TRP A 145 -9.46 9.00 6.61
C TRP A 145 -10.63 8.37 5.84
N MET A 146 -11.58 9.20 5.40
CA MET A 146 -12.75 8.76 4.64
C MET A 146 -12.36 8.15 3.29
N LEU A 147 -11.37 8.71 2.60
CA LEU A 147 -10.86 8.17 1.34
C LEU A 147 -10.30 6.74 1.48
N ILE A 148 -9.58 6.45 2.56
CA ILE A 148 -9.07 5.10 2.82
C ILE A 148 -10.22 4.18 3.27
N GLN A 149 -11.14 4.67 4.09
CA GLN A 149 -12.34 3.92 4.49
C GLN A 149 -13.18 3.50 3.27
N HIS A 150 -13.27 4.32 2.23
CA HIS A 150 -13.94 3.95 0.99
C HIS A 150 -13.31 2.76 0.27
N ILE A 151 -11.99 2.56 0.36
CA ILE A 151 -11.33 1.38 -0.20
C ILE A 151 -11.76 0.13 0.57
N ILE A 152 -11.74 0.20 1.91
CA ILE A 152 -12.16 -0.90 2.79
C ILE A 152 -13.61 -1.31 2.45
N ASN A 153 -14.50 -0.33 2.33
CA ASN A 153 -15.89 -0.57 1.93
C ASN A 153 -15.99 -1.15 0.51
N SER A 154 -15.15 -0.70 -0.42
CA SER A 154 -15.10 -1.22 -1.79
C SER A 154 -14.65 -2.68 -1.82
N ILE A 155 -13.69 -3.06 -0.98
CA ILE A 155 -13.31 -4.47 -0.79
C ILE A 155 -14.50 -5.28 -0.28
N ASP A 156 -15.23 -4.78 0.73
CA ASP A 156 -16.39 -5.49 1.29
C ASP A 156 -17.49 -5.71 0.25
N ILE A 157 -17.77 -4.71 -0.60
CA ILE A 157 -18.71 -4.85 -1.72
C ILE A 157 -18.24 -5.91 -2.71
N ASN A 158 -16.94 -5.95 -3.03
CA ASN A 158 -16.41 -6.91 -3.99
C ASN A 158 -16.35 -8.35 -3.43
N LEU A 159 -16.11 -8.50 -2.13
CA LEU A 159 -16.17 -9.81 -1.45
C LEU A 159 -17.57 -10.46 -1.55
N GLN A 160 -18.64 -9.67 -1.63
CA GLN A 160 -20.02 -10.18 -1.79
C GLN A 160 -20.28 -10.79 -3.18
N LYS A 161 -19.39 -10.57 -4.16
CA LYS A 161 -19.54 -11.12 -5.52
C LYS A 161 -18.97 -12.54 -5.66
N PHE A 162 -18.24 -13.03 -4.66
CA PHE A 162 -17.66 -14.37 -4.67
C PHE A 162 -18.68 -15.45 -4.34
#